data_AF-A0A0C9VI61-F1
#
_entry.id   AF-A0A0C9VI61-F1
#
_cell.length_a   1.000
_cell.length_b   1.000
_cell.length_c   1.000
_cell.angle_alpha   90.00
_cell.angle_beta   90.00
_cell.angle_gamma   90.00
#
_symmetry.space_group_name_H-M   'P 1'
#
loop_
_entity.id
_entity.type
_entity.pdbx_description
1 polymer ?
#
loop_
_entity_poly.entity_id
_entity_poly.type
_entity_poly.pdbx_seq_one_letter_code
_entity_poly.pdbx_strand_id
1 'polypeptide(L)'
;LPTELYLELFSHFSLKALVASRGTCHEWRSLISKADIPPPPRLLLDLYLKMIQDEYFHRTHPWVLENLKDFDREAYVDALVQQGANLPEDFRLWILEWPAKAAIAGIWPGLPDDAGEDWFKGRLIGRNVLGIIPPQLSSIPFVPKQRCIPAICLWVGSPPDAIWLPLDEESGIYGKV
;
A
#
# COMPACT_ATOMS: atom_id res chain seq x y z
N LEU A 1 26.55 -20.29 6.48
CA LEU A 1 27.18 -19.00 6.08
C LEU A 1 27.42 -18.20 7.36
N PRO A 2 28.48 -17.36 7.46
CA PRO A 2 28.59 -16.37 8.52
C PRO A 2 27.32 -15.52 8.67
N THR A 3 26.99 -15.13 9.91
CA THR A 3 25.76 -14.38 10.22
C THR A 3 25.75 -13.03 9.51
N GLU A 4 26.90 -12.37 9.44
CA GLU A 4 27.13 -11.06 8.84
C GLU A 4 26.74 -11.07 7.36
N LEU A 5 27.05 -12.17 6.65
CA LEU A 5 26.68 -12.31 5.24
C LEU A 5 25.18 -12.50 5.03
N TYR A 6 24.47 -13.14 5.97
CA TYR A 6 23.01 -13.19 5.90
C TYR A 6 22.38 -11.82 6.17
N LEU A 7 22.90 -11.07 7.14
CA LEU A 7 22.41 -9.72 7.45
C LEU A 7 22.59 -8.76 6.28
N GLU A 8 23.77 -8.79 5.66
CA GLU A 8 24.05 -8.02 4.44
C GLU A 8 23.17 -8.50 3.28
N LEU A 9 22.97 -9.81 3.11
CA LEU A 9 22.08 -10.30 2.06
C LEU A 9 20.64 -9.78 2.24
N PHE A 10 20.14 -9.78 3.48
CA PHE A 10 18.78 -9.35 3.78
C PHE A 10 18.59 -7.83 3.67
N SER A 11 19.63 -6.99 3.78
CA SER A 11 19.50 -5.53 3.58
C SER A 11 19.17 -5.17 2.13
N HIS A 12 19.54 -6.04 1.17
CA HIS A 12 19.28 -5.87 -0.26
C HIS A 12 18.00 -6.56 -0.75
N PHE A 13 17.24 -7.20 0.14
CA PHE A 13 16.02 -7.90 -0.27
C PHE A 13 14.87 -6.95 -0.54
N SER A 14 14.13 -7.21 -1.62
CA SER A 14 12.81 -6.63 -1.85
C SER A 14 11.83 -7.02 -0.73
N LEU A 15 10.76 -6.26 -0.54
CA LEU A 15 9.70 -6.57 0.40
C LEU A 15 9.14 -7.99 0.18
N LYS A 16 8.93 -8.40 -1.08
CA LYS A 16 8.47 -9.76 -1.41
C LYS A 16 9.46 -10.82 -0.91
N ALA A 17 10.75 -10.61 -1.15
CA ALA A 17 11.80 -11.52 -0.70
C ALA A 17 11.90 -11.55 0.83
N LEU A 18 11.78 -10.40 1.50
CA LEU A 18 11.75 -10.28 2.96
C LEU A 18 10.57 -11.06 3.57
N VAL A 19 9.35 -10.87 3.06
CA VAL A 19 8.15 -11.58 3.51
C VAL A 19 8.31 -13.09 3.34
N ALA A 20 8.73 -13.54 2.15
CA ALA A 20 8.94 -14.96 1.86
C ALA A 20 10.03 -15.56 2.77
N SER A 21 11.14 -14.85 2.95
CA SER A 21 12.30 -15.30 3.74
C SER A 21 11.98 -15.42 5.23
N ARG A 22 11.07 -14.60 5.78
CA ARG A 22 10.59 -14.77 7.16
C ARG A 22 9.72 -16.02 7.36
N GLY A 23 9.15 -16.54 6.29
CA GLY A 23 8.32 -17.74 6.27
C GLY A 23 9.12 -19.04 6.26
N THR A 24 10.43 -19.02 5.99
CA THR A 24 11.24 -20.24 5.78
C THR A 24 11.56 -20.97 7.08
N CYS A 25 12.15 -20.28 8.06
CA CYS A 25 12.49 -20.86 9.37
C CYS A 25 12.61 -19.79 10.47
N HIS A 26 12.67 -20.24 11.73
CA HIS A 26 12.81 -19.35 12.89
C HIS A 26 14.09 -18.52 12.88
N GLU A 27 15.19 -19.09 12.39
CA GLU A 27 16.50 -18.43 12.34
C GLU A 27 16.48 -17.24 11.37
N TRP A 28 16.01 -17.44 10.14
CA TRP A 28 15.88 -16.37 9.14
C TRP A 28 14.96 -15.25 9.62
N ARG A 29 13.84 -15.62 10.26
CA ARG A 29 12.93 -14.65 10.87
C ARG A 29 13.63 -13.77 11.92
N SER A 30 14.52 -14.35 12.72
CA SER A 30 15.30 -13.62 13.73
C SER A 30 16.44 -12.79 13.12
N LEU A 31 17.02 -13.21 12.00
CA LEU A 31 18.09 -12.48 11.33
C LEU A 31 17.55 -11.27 10.56
N ILE A 32 16.42 -11.41 9.86
CA ILE A 32 15.77 -10.32 9.13
C ILE A 32 15.37 -9.15 10.05
N SER A 33 14.99 -9.44 11.31
CA SER A 33 14.73 -8.38 12.30
C SER A 33 15.98 -7.62 12.74
N LYS A 34 17.18 -8.14 12.47
CA LYS A 34 18.48 -7.54 12.83
C LYS A 34 19.23 -6.95 11.63
N ALA A 35 18.83 -7.29 10.41
CA ALA A 35 19.46 -6.77 9.19
C ALA A 35 19.27 -5.26 9.05
N ASP A 36 20.19 -4.56 8.40
CA ASP A 36 20.09 -3.11 8.17
C ASP A 36 19.25 -2.80 6.92
N ILE A 37 17.96 -3.09 6.99
CA ILE A 37 17.02 -2.89 5.88
C ILE A 37 16.71 -1.39 5.76
N PRO A 38 16.79 -0.79 4.55
CA PRO A 38 16.49 0.62 4.33
C PRO A 38 15.02 0.96 4.69
N PRO A 39 14.70 2.26 4.87
CA PRO A 39 13.42 2.66 5.46
C PRO A 39 12.16 2.21 4.71
N PRO A 40 11.99 2.42 3.38
CA PRO A 40 10.73 2.08 2.71
C PRO A 40 10.35 0.59 2.82
N PRO A 41 11.26 -0.38 2.51
CA PRO A 41 10.95 -1.79 2.70
C PRO A 41 10.76 -2.19 4.17
N ARG A 42 11.50 -1.56 5.10
CA ARG A 42 11.35 -1.81 6.54
C ARG A 42 9.96 -1.43 7.03
N LEU A 43 9.49 -0.23 6.70
CA LEU A 43 8.18 0.28 7.12
C LEU A 43 7.03 -0.60 6.60
N LEU A 44 7.10 -0.99 5.32
CA LEU A 44 6.10 -1.88 4.73
C LEU A 44 6.16 -3.29 5.33
N LEU A 45 7.36 -3.81 5.63
CA LEU A 45 7.50 -5.10 6.30
C LEU A 45 6.88 -5.07 7.70
N ASP A 46 7.14 -4.03 8.48
CA ASP A 46 6.59 -3.89 9.83
C ASP A 46 5.06 -3.74 9.78
N LEU A 47 4.54 -2.97 8.82
CA LEU A 47 3.10 -2.86 8.56
C LEU A 47 2.49 -4.22 8.22
N TYR A 48 3.11 -4.99 7.31
CA TYR A 48 2.65 -6.32 6.94
C TYR A 48 2.58 -7.25 8.16
N LEU A 49 3.65 -7.29 8.96
CA LEU A 49 3.72 -8.14 10.15
C LEU A 49 2.68 -7.77 11.20
N LYS A 50 2.41 -6.48 11.39
CA LYS A 50 1.34 -6.01 12.27
C LYS A 50 -0.03 -6.40 11.75
N MET A 51 -0.26 -6.23 10.45
CA MET A 51 -1.55 -6.51 9.83
C MET A 51 -1.93 -7.98 9.86
N ILE A 52 -1.01 -8.90 9.57
CA ILE A 52 -1.32 -10.34 9.55
C ILE A 52 -1.64 -10.91 10.95
N GLN A 53 -1.42 -10.13 12.01
CA GLN A 53 -1.81 -10.48 13.38
C GLN A 53 -3.16 -9.86 13.78
N ASP A 54 -3.69 -8.95 12.98
CA ASP A 54 -4.89 -8.19 13.27
C ASP A 54 -6.14 -9.00 12.87
N GLU A 55 -7.18 -8.97 13.72
CA GLU A 55 -8.41 -9.72 13.45
C GLU A 55 -9.16 -9.24 12.21
N TYR A 56 -9.09 -7.94 11.89
CA TYR A 56 -9.76 -7.37 10.72
C TYR A 56 -9.16 -7.90 9.43
N PHE A 57 -7.84 -8.12 9.39
CA PHE A 57 -7.17 -8.76 8.26
C PHE A 57 -7.80 -10.12 7.97
N HIS A 58 -7.93 -10.97 8.98
CA HIS A 58 -8.50 -12.31 8.83
C HIS A 58 -9.98 -12.28 8.42
N ARG A 59 -10.75 -11.29 8.89
CA ARG A 59 -12.16 -11.11 8.50
C ARG A 59 -12.31 -10.70 7.04
N THR A 60 -11.45 -9.81 6.53
CA THR A 60 -11.53 -9.34 5.13
C THR A 60 -10.88 -10.29 4.13
N HIS A 61 -9.92 -11.11 4.56
CA HIS A 61 -9.07 -11.91 3.68
C HIS A 61 -9.83 -12.85 2.73
N PRO A 62 -10.89 -13.60 3.16
CA PRO A 62 -11.66 -14.43 2.24
C PRO A 62 -12.24 -13.64 1.07
N TRP A 63 -12.81 -12.47 1.35
CA TRP A 63 -13.36 -11.60 0.30
C TRP A 63 -12.26 -11.06 -0.62
N VAL A 64 -11.12 -10.67 -0.06
CA VAL A 64 -9.96 -10.24 -0.86
C VAL A 64 -9.56 -11.35 -1.84
N LEU A 65 -9.44 -12.60 -1.37
CA LEU A 65 -9.08 -13.72 -2.25
C LEU A 65 -10.10 -13.98 -3.36
N GLU A 66 -11.40 -13.83 -3.08
CA GLU A 66 -12.48 -14.04 -4.04
C GLU A 66 -12.54 -12.94 -5.11
N ASN A 67 -12.11 -11.72 -4.78
CA ASN A 67 -12.31 -10.54 -5.63
C ASN A 67 -11.01 -9.95 -6.19
N LEU A 68 -9.86 -10.47 -5.77
CA LEU A 68 -8.57 -10.04 -6.26
C LEU A 68 -8.42 -10.41 -7.73
N LYS A 69 -8.15 -9.38 -8.53
CA LYS A 69 -7.85 -9.49 -9.95
C LYS A 69 -6.37 -9.21 -10.17
N ASP A 70 -5.82 -9.88 -11.16
CA ASP A 70 -4.51 -9.54 -11.68
C ASP A 70 -4.59 -8.21 -12.42
N PHE A 71 -3.58 -7.38 -12.22
CA PHE A 71 -3.36 -6.15 -12.97
C PHE A 71 -1.87 -5.95 -13.18
N ASP A 72 -1.52 -5.23 -14.24
CA ASP A 72 -0.13 -4.86 -14.49
C ASP A 72 0.27 -3.71 -13.57
N ARG A 73 1.11 -4.03 -12.58
CA ARG A 73 1.57 -3.09 -11.56
C ARG A 73 2.50 -2.03 -12.11
N GLU A 74 3.36 -2.39 -13.06
CA GLU A 74 4.28 -1.43 -13.69
C GLU A 74 3.49 -0.49 -14.58
N ALA A 75 2.59 -1.02 -15.42
CA ALA A 75 1.72 -0.18 -16.24
C ALA A 75 0.82 0.74 -15.40
N TYR A 76 0.39 0.31 -14.21
CA TYR A 76 -0.37 1.14 -13.28
C TYR A 76 0.46 2.34 -12.78
N VAL A 77 1.71 2.09 -12.35
CA VAL A 77 2.63 3.14 -11.92
C VAL A 77 2.98 4.07 -13.08
N ASP A 78 3.30 3.51 -14.25
CA ASP A 78 3.63 4.25 -15.46
C ASP A 78 2.47 5.14 -15.90
N ALA A 79 1.23 4.66 -15.83
CA ALA A 79 0.05 5.46 -16.16
C ALA A 79 -0.09 6.68 -15.25
N LEU A 80 0.21 6.57 -13.95
CA LEU A 80 0.21 7.72 -13.03
C LEU A 80 1.33 8.70 -13.38
N VAL A 81 2.55 8.20 -13.65
CA VAL A 81 3.70 9.04 -14.00
C VAL A 81 3.46 9.76 -15.34
N GLN A 82 2.86 9.10 -16.32
CA GLN A 82 2.47 9.71 -17.60
C GLN A 82 1.42 10.82 -17.44
N GLN A 83 0.59 10.76 -16.40
CA GLN A 83 -0.33 11.84 -16.03
C GLN A 83 0.36 13.00 -15.30
N GLY A 84 1.67 12.91 -15.02
CA GLY A 84 2.45 13.93 -14.33
C GLY A 84 2.59 13.72 -12.82
N ALA A 85 2.30 12.52 -12.31
CA ALA A 85 2.47 12.21 -10.90
C ALA A 85 3.95 12.11 -10.51
N ASN A 86 4.36 12.84 -9.46
CA ASN A 86 5.59 12.54 -8.72
C ASN A 86 5.25 11.62 -7.55
N LEU A 87 5.44 10.31 -7.72
CA LEU A 87 4.98 9.32 -6.74
C LEU A 87 5.98 9.20 -5.58
N PRO A 88 5.53 9.25 -4.31
CA PRO A 88 6.37 8.89 -3.17
C PRO A 88 6.92 7.47 -3.33
N GLU A 89 8.20 7.28 -2.95
CA GLU A 89 8.89 5.99 -3.06
C GLU A 89 8.12 4.87 -2.35
N ASP A 90 7.63 5.13 -1.14
CA ASP A 90 6.83 4.18 -0.35
C ASP A 90 5.57 3.72 -1.08
N PHE A 91 4.87 4.64 -1.77
CA PHE A 91 3.67 4.32 -2.55
C PHE A 91 4.02 3.47 -3.77
N ARG A 92 5.07 3.85 -4.50
CA ARG A 92 5.56 3.07 -5.64
C ARG A 92 5.94 1.65 -5.20
N LEU A 93 6.71 1.54 -4.12
CA LEU A 93 7.11 0.26 -3.54
C LEU A 93 5.90 -0.58 -3.09
N TRP A 94 4.89 0.06 -2.48
CA TRP A 94 3.64 -0.60 -2.11
C TRP A 94 2.92 -1.19 -3.31
N ILE A 95 2.74 -0.44 -4.41
CA ILE A 95 2.09 -0.97 -5.62
C ILE A 95 2.90 -2.14 -6.22
N LEU A 96 4.22 -1.97 -6.37
CA LEU A 96 5.06 -2.94 -7.06
C LEU A 96 5.28 -4.21 -6.24
N GLU A 97 5.46 -4.09 -4.92
CA GLU A 97 5.97 -5.18 -4.08
C GLU A 97 4.99 -5.72 -3.06
N TRP A 98 3.97 -4.95 -2.65
CA TRP A 98 3.04 -5.42 -1.61
C TRP A 98 2.37 -6.75 -2.00
N PRO A 99 2.25 -7.72 -1.08
CA PRO A 99 1.51 -8.94 -1.34
C PRO A 99 0.04 -8.60 -1.60
N ALA A 100 -0.45 -8.81 -2.84
CA ALA A 100 -1.82 -8.42 -3.22
C ALA A 100 -2.90 -9.06 -2.34
N LYS A 101 -2.66 -10.30 -1.89
CA LYS A 101 -3.54 -11.02 -0.97
C LYS A 101 -3.62 -10.37 0.41
N ALA A 102 -2.71 -9.48 0.74
CA ALA A 102 -2.69 -8.72 1.99
C ALA A 102 -3.24 -7.30 1.84
N ALA A 103 -4.21 -7.09 0.95
CA ALA A 103 -4.87 -5.79 0.77
C ALA A 103 -5.37 -5.21 2.10
N ILE A 104 -5.14 -3.91 2.32
CA ILE A 104 -5.43 -3.23 3.58
C ILE A 104 -6.85 -2.71 3.55
N ALA A 105 -7.72 -3.18 4.45
CA ALA A 105 -9.10 -2.70 4.58
C ALA A 105 -9.95 -2.75 3.27
N GLY A 106 -9.58 -3.60 2.31
CA GLY A 106 -10.22 -3.69 0.99
C GLY A 106 -9.72 -2.65 -0.03
N ILE A 107 -8.64 -1.93 0.27
CA ILE A 107 -8.02 -0.91 -0.58
C ILE A 107 -6.80 -1.51 -1.29
N TRP A 108 -6.91 -1.71 -2.61
CA TRP A 108 -5.84 -2.24 -3.47
C TRP A 108 -6.24 -2.07 -4.95
N PRO A 109 -5.33 -1.74 -5.89
CA PRO A 109 -5.72 -1.57 -7.30
C PRO A 109 -6.27 -2.83 -7.97
N GLY A 110 -5.86 -4.02 -7.50
CA GLY A 110 -6.40 -5.29 -7.98
C GLY A 110 -7.78 -5.64 -7.42
N LEU A 111 -8.41 -4.79 -6.60
CA LEU A 111 -9.75 -5.01 -6.06
C LEU A 111 -10.79 -4.15 -6.80
N PRO A 112 -12.05 -4.58 -6.87
CA PRO A 112 -13.10 -3.82 -7.56
C PRO A 112 -13.35 -2.45 -6.90
N ASP A 113 -13.73 -1.47 -7.72
CA ASP A 113 -14.36 -0.21 -7.28
C ASP A 113 -15.86 -0.47 -7.01
N ASP A 114 -16.15 -1.27 -5.97
CA ASP A 114 -17.51 -1.50 -5.50
C ASP A 114 -17.77 -0.77 -4.17
N ALA A 115 -18.99 -0.27 -3.99
CA ALA A 115 -19.43 0.21 -2.70
C ALA A 115 -19.72 -1.01 -1.82
N GLY A 116 -18.98 -1.16 -0.72
CA GLY A 116 -19.30 -2.20 0.26
C GLY A 116 -20.66 -1.90 0.88
N GLU A 117 -21.71 -2.60 0.45
CA GLU A 117 -23.09 -2.36 0.94
C GLU A 117 -23.36 -2.94 2.33
N ASP A 118 -22.44 -3.75 2.87
CA ASP A 118 -22.73 -4.53 4.07
C ASP A 118 -21.60 -4.53 5.11
N TRP A 119 -21.98 -4.36 6.38
CA TRP A 119 -21.11 -4.41 7.57
C TRP A 119 -20.45 -5.80 7.77
N PHE A 120 -20.89 -6.80 7.00
CA PHE A 120 -20.69 -8.21 7.28
C PHE A 120 -19.31 -8.81 6.92
N LYS A 121 -18.35 -8.04 6.39
CA LYS A 121 -17.04 -8.59 5.99
C LYS A 121 -15.80 -7.81 6.48
N GLY A 122 -15.96 -6.86 7.39
CA GLY A 122 -14.84 -6.10 7.96
C GLY A 122 -14.12 -5.15 6.98
N ARG A 123 -14.66 -4.95 5.77
CA ARG A 123 -14.18 -3.97 4.80
C ARG A 123 -14.55 -2.55 5.24
N LEU A 124 -13.76 -1.58 4.80
CA LEU A 124 -14.13 -0.17 4.93
C LEU A 124 -15.35 0.14 4.04
N ILE A 125 -16.40 0.76 4.60
CA ILE A 125 -17.67 1.06 3.89
C ILE A 125 -17.46 2.20 2.90
N GLY A 126 -17.26 1.85 1.63
CA GLY A 126 -17.05 2.82 0.57
C GLY A 126 -16.48 2.16 -0.67
N ARG A 127 -15.93 3.01 -1.54
CA ARG A 127 -15.41 2.70 -2.86
C ARG A 127 -13.88 2.69 -2.85
N ASN A 128 -13.30 1.61 -3.35
CA ASN A 128 -11.86 1.49 -3.60
C ASN A 128 -11.50 2.17 -4.93
N VAL A 129 -11.18 3.47 -4.88
CA VAL A 129 -10.92 4.28 -6.08
C VAL A 129 -9.62 3.85 -6.79
N LEU A 130 -8.69 3.21 -6.08
CA LEU A 130 -7.51 2.60 -6.69
C LEU A 130 -7.85 1.49 -7.71
N GLY A 131 -9.03 0.88 -7.61
CA GLY A 131 -9.49 -0.16 -8.52
C GLY A 131 -9.83 0.35 -9.94
N ILE A 132 -9.82 1.67 -10.16
CA ILE A 132 -10.07 2.26 -11.47
C ILE A 132 -8.82 2.08 -12.35
N ILE A 133 -9.00 1.48 -13.53
CA ILE A 133 -7.92 1.23 -14.50
C ILE A 133 -8.31 1.88 -15.84
N PRO A 134 -7.49 2.80 -16.39
CA PRO A 134 -6.23 3.31 -15.81
C PRO A 134 -6.49 4.17 -14.57
N PRO A 135 -5.53 4.24 -13.63
CA PRO A 135 -5.66 5.07 -12.43
C PRO A 135 -5.80 6.54 -12.78
N GLN A 136 -6.45 7.31 -11.91
CA GLN A 136 -6.70 8.73 -12.12
C GLN A 136 -5.88 9.60 -11.18
N LEU A 137 -5.05 10.47 -11.75
CA LEU A 137 -4.43 11.57 -11.03
C LEU A 137 -5.46 12.70 -10.87
N SER A 138 -5.68 13.12 -9.62
CA SER A 138 -6.62 14.18 -9.26
C SER A 138 -5.88 15.38 -8.68
N SER A 139 -6.64 16.40 -8.28
CA SER A 139 -6.11 17.54 -7.56
C SER A 139 -7.04 17.92 -6.41
N ILE A 140 -6.44 18.26 -5.27
CA ILE A 140 -7.13 18.65 -4.04
C ILE A 140 -6.76 20.10 -3.67
N PRO A 141 -7.68 20.85 -3.03
CA PRO A 141 -7.37 22.20 -2.57
C PRO A 141 -6.40 22.16 -1.39
N PHE A 142 -5.27 22.87 -1.52
CA PHE A 142 -4.34 23.12 -0.44
C PHE A 142 -4.54 24.54 0.10
N VAL A 143 -5.41 24.64 1.11
CA VAL A 143 -5.88 25.90 1.71
C VAL A 143 -4.74 26.83 2.15
N PRO A 144 -3.64 26.36 2.79
CA PRO A 144 -2.57 27.26 3.25
C PRO A 144 -1.97 28.15 2.17
N LYS A 145 -2.00 27.72 0.90
CA LYS A 145 -1.47 28.48 -0.24
C LYS A 145 -2.51 28.79 -1.33
N GLN A 146 -3.79 28.53 -1.06
CA GLN A 146 -4.90 28.72 -2.01
C GLN A 146 -4.60 28.16 -3.42
N ARG A 147 -3.98 26.98 -3.49
CA ARG A 147 -3.64 26.30 -4.75
C ARG A 147 -4.18 24.88 -4.76
N CYS A 148 -4.30 24.28 -5.93
CA CYS A 148 -4.54 22.85 -6.05
C CYS A 148 -3.20 22.10 -6.07
N ILE A 149 -3.12 20.97 -5.37
CA ILE A 149 -1.97 20.07 -5.40
C ILE A 149 -2.38 18.71 -6.00
N PRO A 150 -1.49 18.04 -6.74
CA PRO A 150 -1.76 16.71 -7.28
C PRO A 150 -1.98 15.72 -6.14
N ALA A 151 -2.96 14.84 -6.29
CA ALA A 151 -3.27 13.79 -5.32
C ALA A 151 -3.93 12.58 -5.99
N ILE A 152 -3.80 11.43 -5.35
CA ILE A 152 -4.50 10.20 -5.74
C ILE A 152 -5.62 9.97 -4.73
N CYS A 153 -6.85 9.77 -5.22
CA CYS A 153 -7.94 9.32 -4.38
C CYS A 153 -7.77 7.82 -4.12
N LEU A 154 -7.56 7.43 -2.86
CA LEU A 154 -7.41 6.02 -2.50
C LEU A 154 -8.78 5.37 -2.30
N TRP A 155 -9.68 6.10 -1.63
CA TRP A 155 -10.97 5.57 -1.20
C TRP A 155 -11.99 6.69 -0.97
N VAL A 156 -13.28 6.40 -1.20
CA VAL A 156 -14.40 7.32 -0.96
C VAL A 156 -15.50 6.61 -0.16
N GLY A 157 -15.87 7.18 0.98
CA GLY A 157 -16.93 6.68 1.86
C GLY A 157 -18.25 7.41 1.70
N SER A 158 -19.00 7.49 2.80
CA SER A 158 -20.16 8.36 2.88
C SER A 158 -19.70 9.82 2.93
N PRO A 159 -20.22 10.72 2.08
CA PRO A 159 -19.78 12.11 2.06
C PRO A 159 -19.82 12.74 3.47
N PRO A 160 -18.76 13.46 3.89
CA PRO A 160 -17.62 13.94 3.10
C PRO A 160 -16.38 13.02 3.10
N ASP A 161 -16.47 11.78 3.57
CA ASP A 161 -15.29 10.95 3.86
C ASP A 161 -14.58 10.50 2.57
N ALA A 162 -13.33 10.95 2.39
CA ALA A 162 -12.45 10.49 1.32
C ALA A 162 -11.01 10.45 1.82
N ILE A 163 -10.26 9.44 1.37
CA ILE A 163 -8.86 9.27 1.71
C ILE A 163 -8.03 9.63 0.48
N TRP A 164 -7.20 10.65 0.64
CA TRP A 164 -6.34 11.18 -0.41
C TRP A 164 -4.87 10.94 -0.08
N LEU A 165 -4.09 10.63 -1.12
CA LEU A 165 -2.63 10.65 -1.08
C LEU A 165 -2.14 11.89 -1.83
N PRO A 166 -1.74 12.95 -1.13
CA PRO A 166 -1.10 14.10 -1.75
C PRO A 166 0.27 13.70 -2.33
N LEU A 167 0.60 14.23 -3.51
CA LEU A 167 1.86 13.93 -4.22
C LEU A 167 2.84 15.10 -4.18
N ASP A 168 2.60 16.07 -3.30
CA ASP A 168 3.46 17.24 -3.14
C ASP A 168 4.27 17.08 -1.85
N GLU A 169 5.59 17.31 -1.94
CA GLU A 169 6.57 17.08 -0.88
C GLU A 169 6.64 18.25 0.12
N GLU A 170 5.84 19.30 -0.07
CA GLU A 170 5.83 20.44 0.85
C GLU A 170 5.42 20.06 2.28
N SER A 171 6.22 20.54 3.24
CA SER A 171 6.00 20.31 4.67
C SER A 171 4.64 20.86 5.12
N GLY A 172 3.82 20.03 5.78
CA GLY A 172 2.53 20.43 6.36
C GLY A 172 1.29 20.04 5.55
N ILE A 173 1.44 19.24 4.49
CA ILE A 173 0.33 18.68 3.71
C ILE A 173 -0.36 17.51 4.43
N TYR A 174 0.39 16.68 5.15
CA TYR A 174 -0.17 15.55 5.90
C TYR A 174 -1.04 16.03 7.07
N GLY A 175 -2.34 15.72 7.04
CA GLY A 175 -3.33 16.03 8.09
C GLY A 175 -4.01 17.40 7.98
N LYS A 176 -3.86 18.12 6.84
CA LYS A 176 -4.51 19.42 6.58
C LYS A 176 -5.30 19.48 5.27
N VAL A 177 -5.53 18.32 4.65
CA VAL A 177 -6.37 18.13 3.47
C VAL A 177 -7.75 17.70 3.94
#